data_AF-A0A1E7FEF4-F1
#
_entry.id   AF-A0A1E7FEF4-F1
#
_cell.length_a   1.000
_cell.length_b   1.000
_cell.length_c   1.000
_cell.angle_alpha   90.00
_cell.angle_beta   90.00
_cell.angle_gamma   90.00
#
_symmetry.space_group_name_H-M   'P 1'
#
loop_
_entity.id
_entity.type
_entity.pdbx_description
1 polymer ?
#
loop_
_entity_poly.entity_id
_entity_poly.type
_entity_poly.pdbx_seq_one_letter_code
_entity_poly.pdbx_strand_id
1 'polypeptide(L)'
;KLYSENARNLERINNGDFSGGSVYDNNPSSSRRRNRRAMAGCKVNVAREEASYTILKQQRLLSEKDCNTMVLSGESEFMLKALQNLNCPTCPNGISS
;
A
#
# COMPACT_ATOMS: atom_id res chain seq x y z
N LYS A 1 -16.05 29.42 4.63
CA LYS A 1 -16.88 28.26 4.20
C LYS A 1 -16.15 26.99 4.64
N LEU A 2 -16.61 26.32 5.69
CA LEU A 2 -16.09 25.00 6.08
C LEU A 2 -16.55 24.00 5.01
N TYR A 3 -15.70 23.74 4.03
CA TYR A 3 -15.88 22.55 3.19
C TYR A 3 -15.65 21.34 4.09
N SER A 4 -16.67 20.51 4.26
CA SER A 4 -16.55 19.28 5.04
C SER A 4 -15.43 18.43 4.45
N GLU A 5 -14.63 17.78 5.29
CA GLU A 5 -13.52 16.91 4.86
C GLU A 5 -13.95 15.88 3.81
N ASN A 6 -15.24 15.50 3.82
CA ASN A 6 -15.87 14.63 2.84
C ASN A 6 -15.84 15.18 1.41
N ALA A 7 -16.04 16.48 1.21
CA ALA A 7 -16.01 17.10 -0.12
C ALA A 7 -14.60 17.06 -0.74
N ARG A 8 -13.58 17.27 0.10
CA ARG A 8 -12.17 17.21 -0.30
C ARG A 8 -11.73 15.79 -0.65
N ASN A 9 -12.25 14.79 0.05
CA ASN A 9 -12.00 13.38 -0.26
C ASN A 9 -12.70 12.93 -1.56
N LEU A 10 -13.92 13.40 -1.82
CA LEU A 10 -14.65 13.13 -3.07
C LEU A 10 -13.94 13.70 -4.30
N GLU A 11 -13.44 14.94 -4.21
CA GLU A 11 -12.73 15.59 -5.31
C GLU A 11 -11.39 14.89 -5.62
N ARG A 12 -10.69 14.38 -4.59
CA ARG A 12 -9.48 13.58 -4.76
C ARG A 12 -9.75 12.24 -5.44
N ILE A 13 -10.78 11.52 -4.99
CA ILE A 13 -11.20 10.25 -5.62
C ILE A 13 -11.57 10.49 -7.09
N ASN A 14 -12.30 11.56 -7.39
CA ASN A 14 -12.64 11.94 -8.77
C ASN A 14 -11.41 12.26 -9.63
N ASN A 15 -10.34 12.79 -9.01
CA ASN A 15 -9.05 13.05 -9.65
C ASN A 15 -8.12 11.82 -9.67
N GLY A 16 -8.64 10.62 -9.35
CA GLY A 16 -7.87 9.38 -9.35
C GLY A 16 -6.98 9.17 -8.11
N ASP A 17 -7.12 10.02 -7.11
CA ASP A 17 -6.43 9.91 -5.82
C ASP A 17 -7.31 9.15 -4.83
N PHE A 18 -7.12 7.83 -4.81
CA PHE A 18 -7.81 6.89 -3.93
C PHE A 18 -7.20 6.82 -2.51
N SER A 19 -6.31 7.75 -2.16
CA SER A 19 -5.65 7.82 -0.84
C SER A 19 -6.55 8.26 0.32
N GLY A 20 -7.73 8.81 0.02
CA GLY A 20 -8.60 9.38 1.04
C GLY A 20 -7.95 10.52 1.84
N GLY A 21 -6.96 11.21 1.26
CA GLY A 21 -6.24 12.27 1.94
C GLY A 21 -5.01 11.83 2.73
N SER A 22 -4.74 10.52 2.81
CA SER A 22 -3.54 10.04 3.50
C SER A 22 -2.33 10.26 2.60
N VAL A 23 -1.35 11.05 3.06
CA VAL A 23 0.04 10.75 2.68
C VAL A 23 0.24 9.27 3.00
N TYR A 24 0.53 8.46 2.00
CA TYR A 24 0.67 7.03 2.23
C TYR A 24 1.97 6.80 2.99
N ASP A 25 1.83 6.64 4.29
CA ASP A 25 2.91 6.22 5.15
C ASP A 25 3.21 4.74 4.86
N ASN A 26 4.30 4.51 4.11
CA ASN A 26 4.84 3.17 3.83
C ASN A 26 5.64 2.61 5.02
N ASN A 27 5.82 3.40 6.10
CA ASN A 27 6.47 2.97 7.33
C ASN A 27 5.65 3.34 8.59
N PRO A 28 4.39 2.88 8.69
CA PRO A 28 3.55 3.27 9.81
C PRO A 28 4.05 2.67 11.13
N SER A 29 4.00 3.49 12.18
CA SER A 29 4.52 3.10 13.50
C SER A 29 3.64 2.14 14.30
N SER A 30 2.33 2.06 14.01
CA SER A 30 1.39 1.21 14.75
C SER A 30 1.08 -0.10 14.02
N SER A 31 1.01 -1.21 14.77
CA SER A 31 0.75 -2.55 14.23
C SER A 31 -0.51 -2.62 13.37
N ARG A 32 -1.60 -1.96 13.81
CA ARG A 32 -2.86 -1.89 13.07
C ARG A 32 -2.71 -1.17 11.73
N ARG A 33 -1.95 -0.07 11.68
CA ARG A 33 -1.71 0.68 10.44
C ARG A 33 -0.75 -0.09 9.52
N ARG A 34 0.26 -0.76 10.08
CA ARG A 34 1.17 -1.67 9.36
C ARG A 34 0.41 -2.75 8.61
N ASN A 35 -0.46 -3.48 9.30
CA ASN A 35 -1.26 -4.54 8.68
C ASN A 35 -2.18 -3.96 7.59
N ARG A 36 -2.91 -2.87 7.87
CA ARG A 36 -3.75 -2.20 6.85
C ARG A 36 -2.98 -1.73 5.62
N ARG A 37 -1.78 -1.17 5.81
CA ARG A 37 -0.93 -0.72 4.70
C ARG A 37 -0.40 -1.89 3.88
N ALA A 38 0.04 -2.96 4.54
CA ALA A 38 0.45 -4.19 3.86
C ALA A 38 -0.69 -4.80 3.04
N MET A 39 -1.92 -4.88 3.59
CA MET A 39 -3.10 -5.33 2.85
C MET A 39 -3.42 -4.43 1.64
N ALA A 40 -3.23 -3.11 1.76
CA ALA A 40 -3.37 -2.20 0.62
C ALA A 40 -2.29 -2.46 -0.44
N GLY A 41 -1.05 -2.76 -0.03
CA GLY A 41 0.04 -3.14 -0.93
C GLY A 41 -0.24 -4.44 -1.70
N CYS A 42 -0.88 -5.44 -1.07
CA CYS A 42 -1.27 -6.68 -1.74
C CYS A 42 -2.24 -6.48 -2.92
N LYS A 43 -2.94 -5.35 -3.00
CA LYS A 43 -3.83 -5.00 -4.12
C LYS A 43 -3.09 -4.35 -5.30
N VAL A 44 -1.83 -4.00 -5.12
CA VAL A 44 -1.03 -3.28 -6.13
C VAL A 44 -0.05 -4.26 -6.77
N ASN A 45 -0.13 -4.43 -8.08
CA ASN A 45 0.66 -5.45 -8.77
C ASN A 45 2.17 -5.24 -8.63
N VAL A 46 2.65 -4.02 -8.87
CA VAL A 46 4.09 -3.67 -8.75
C VAL A 46 4.63 -3.90 -7.34
N ALA A 47 3.81 -3.67 -6.30
CA ALA A 47 4.19 -3.94 -4.93
C ALA A 47 4.30 -5.44 -4.64
N ARG A 48 3.43 -6.26 -5.24
CA ARG A 48 3.55 -7.72 -5.17
C ARG A 48 4.76 -8.23 -5.93
N GLU A 49 5.09 -7.66 -7.08
CA GLU A 49 6.30 -8.02 -7.84
C GLU A 49 7.55 -7.75 -7.01
N GLU A 50 7.68 -6.54 -6.47
CA GLU A 50 8.79 -6.15 -5.59
C GLU A 50 8.85 -7.03 -4.33
N ALA A 51 7.70 -7.29 -3.71
CA ALA A 51 7.61 -8.19 -2.56
C ALA A 51 8.04 -9.62 -2.89
N SER A 52 7.62 -10.15 -4.04
CA SER A 52 7.87 -11.54 -4.42
C SER A 52 9.32 -11.75 -4.82
N TYR A 53 9.82 -10.92 -5.74
CA TYR A 53 11.12 -11.11 -6.37
C TYR A 53 12.25 -10.53 -5.54
N THR A 54 12.06 -9.34 -4.96
CA THR A 54 13.13 -8.62 -4.24
C THR A 54 13.16 -8.98 -2.77
N ILE A 55 12.00 -8.97 -2.09
CA ILE A 55 11.94 -9.16 -0.63
C ILE A 55 11.92 -10.64 -0.24
N LEU A 56 11.02 -11.43 -0.84
CA LEU A 56 10.85 -12.85 -0.52
C LEU A 56 11.72 -13.78 -1.38
N LYS A 57 12.36 -13.24 -2.44
CA LYS A 57 13.23 -13.99 -3.37
C LYS A 57 12.56 -15.23 -3.97
N GLN A 58 11.26 -15.16 -4.22
CA GLN A 58 10.49 -16.21 -4.88
C GLN A 58 10.69 -16.15 -6.40
N GLN A 59 10.57 -17.30 -7.07
CA GLN A 59 10.62 -17.37 -8.53
C GLN A 59 9.29 -17.00 -9.21
N ARG A 60 8.22 -16.82 -8.42
CA ARG A 60 6.87 -16.55 -8.91
C ARG A 60 6.29 -15.32 -8.22
N LEU A 61 5.42 -14.62 -8.94
CA LEU A 61 4.62 -13.54 -8.41
C LEU A 61 3.58 -14.08 -7.41
N LEU A 62 3.51 -13.46 -6.23
CA LEU A 62 2.45 -13.70 -5.26
C LEU A 62 1.09 -13.29 -5.83
N SER A 63 0.10 -14.16 -5.68
CA SER A 63 -1.29 -13.78 -5.92
C SER A 63 -1.76 -12.80 -4.82
N GLU A 64 -2.81 -12.02 -5.10
CA GLU A 64 -3.41 -11.14 -4.09
C GLU A 64 -3.89 -11.94 -2.88
N LYS A 65 -4.49 -13.11 -3.13
CA LYS A 65 -5.00 -14.00 -2.09
C LYS A 65 -3.87 -14.46 -1.17
N ASP A 66 -2.78 -14.98 -1.74
CA ASP A 66 -1.66 -15.50 -0.95
C ASP A 66 -0.97 -14.38 -0.17
N CYS A 67 -0.79 -13.21 -0.79
CA CYS A 67 -0.26 -12.02 -0.13
C CYS A 67 -1.13 -11.62 1.08
N ASN A 68 -2.44 -11.54 0.90
CA ASN A 68 -3.38 -11.22 1.97
C ASN A 68 -3.34 -12.28 3.08
N THR A 69 -3.26 -13.57 2.74
CA THR A 69 -3.13 -14.65 3.73
C THR A 69 -1.87 -14.49 4.59
N MET A 70 -0.73 -14.17 3.99
CA MET A 70 0.52 -13.91 4.73
C MET A 70 0.39 -12.67 5.64
N VAL A 71 -0.20 -11.59 5.15
CA VAL A 71 -0.38 -10.38 5.97
C VAL A 71 -1.33 -10.65 7.15
N LEU A 72 -2.39 -11.45 6.94
CA LEU A 72 -3.32 -11.85 7.98
C LEU A 72 -2.72 -12.85 8.99
N SER A 73 -1.74 -13.67 8.59
CA SER A 73 -1.00 -14.54 9.53
C SER A 73 -0.01 -13.78 10.41
N GLY A 74 0.16 -12.46 10.17
CA GLY A 74 1.05 -11.58 10.94
C GLY A 74 2.32 -11.20 10.19
N GLU A 75 2.58 -11.79 9.02
CA GLU A 75 3.75 -11.51 8.20
C GLU A 75 3.54 -10.27 7.34
N SER A 76 3.47 -9.09 7.96
CA SER A 76 3.25 -7.83 7.23
C SER A 76 4.54 -7.15 6.77
N GLU A 77 5.70 -7.54 7.31
CA GLU A 77 6.98 -6.84 7.06
C GLU A 77 7.46 -6.93 5.62
N PHE A 78 7.25 -8.05 4.94
CA PHE A 78 7.74 -8.24 3.58
C PHE A 78 7.13 -7.20 2.63
N MET A 79 5.82 -6.96 2.77
CA MET A 79 5.10 -6.01 1.95
C MET A 79 5.41 -4.56 2.34
N LEU A 80 5.60 -4.28 3.63
CA LEU A 80 6.01 -2.93 4.05
C LEU A 80 7.39 -2.56 3.50
N LYS A 81 8.35 -3.49 3.47
CA LYS A 81 9.66 -3.28 2.84
C LYS A 81 9.52 -3.04 1.34
N ALA A 82 8.69 -3.82 0.65
CA ALA A 82 8.42 -3.61 -0.78
C ALA A 82 7.83 -2.21 -1.05
N LEU A 83 6.84 -1.79 -0.26
CA LEU A 83 6.24 -0.46 -0.37
C LEU A 83 7.23 0.67 -0.06
N GLN A 84 8.20 0.43 0.83
CA GLN A 84 9.28 1.39 1.11
C GLN A 84 10.27 1.49 -0.03
N ASN A 85 10.61 0.39 -0.70
CA ASN A 85 11.46 0.41 -1.89
C ASN A 85 10.80 1.17 -3.04
N LEU A 86 9.48 1.06 -3.16
CA LEU A 86 8.69 1.76 -4.16
C LEU A 86 8.27 3.17 -3.73
N ASN A 87 8.73 3.67 -2.58
CA ASN A 87 8.17 4.89 -1.99
C ASN A 87 8.27 6.10 -2.93
N CYS A 88 7.11 6.67 -3.28
CA CYS A 88 7.01 7.80 -4.19
C CYS A 88 6.02 8.83 -3.63
N PRO A 89 6.50 9.88 -2.93
CA PRO A 89 5.64 10.87 -2.26
C PRO A 89 4.70 11.63 -3.20
N THR A 90 5.04 11.71 -4.49
CA THR A 90 4.27 12.43 -5.52
C THR A 90 3.33 11.52 -6.32
N CYS A 91 3.39 10.20 -6.12
CA CYS A 91 2.57 9.25 -6.86
C CYS A 91 1.18 9.06 -6.20
N PRO A 92 0.11 8.77 -6.97
CA PRO A 92 -1.26 8.67 -6.46
C PRO A 92 -1.46 7.68 -5.30
N ASN A 93 -0.58 6.68 -5.16
CA ASN A 93 -0.63 5.64 -4.12
C ASN A 93 0.55 5.66 -3.13
N GLY A 94 1.38 6.71 -3.18
CA GLY A 94 2.64 6.79 -2.44
C GLY A 94 3.69 5.78 -2.90
N ILE A 95 3.51 5.16 -4.07
CA ILE A 95 4.41 4.16 -4.62
C ILE A 95 4.62 4.39 -6.12
N SER A 96 5.84 4.17 -6.60
CA SER A 96 6.19 4.22 -8.02
C SER A 96 5.64 2.99 -8.73
N SER A 97 4.95 3.22 -9.85
CA SER A 97 4.50 2.20 -10.81
C SER A 97 5.58 1.87 -11.81
#